data_AF-A0A2R6C7G1-F1
#
_entry.id   AF-A0A2R6C7G1-F1
#
_cell.length_a   1.000
_cell.length_b   1.000
_cell.length_c   1.000
_cell.angle_alpha   90.00
_cell.angle_beta   90.00
_cell.angle_gamma   90.00
#
_symmetry.space_group_name_H-M   'P 1'
#
loop_
_entity.id
_entity.type
_entity.pdbx_description
1 polymer ?
#
loop_
_entity_poly.entity_id
_entity_poly.type
_entity_poly.pdbx_seq_one_letter_code
_entity_poly.pdbx_strand_id
1 'polypeptide(L)'
;MSQTLTTLGDRMLGVVSSSRRFIRIGLGALWVIDGALQLQPAMFTPSFPVNVVGPALQSLPNPIYEYSLSILQTYIIPHISIWNTLFAFLQLLIGVLILSNRHTLRTLGLTLSLVWSGFLWVFAEGLGGIYASTMSGGVFPGTPSLLNGFPGAALLYAWLSILLLIPEHKWRLEGVFSPIRDGAAALFAVSTLVQLSPLMWTAYGQASIFTANLD
;
A
#
# COMPACT_ATOMS: atom_id res chain seq x y z
N MET A 1 -17.54 -14.42 -40.74
CA MET A 1 -17.81 -13.32 -39.79
C MET A 1 -18.13 -13.83 -38.37
N SER A 2 -18.98 -14.84 -38.20
CA SER A 2 -19.29 -15.44 -36.88
C SER A 2 -18.08 -16.11 -36.17
N GLN A 3 -17.30 -16.93 -36.88
CA GLN A 3 -16.11 -17.62 -36.30
C GLN A 3 -14.97 -16.67 -35.87
N THR A 4 -14.89 -15.49 -36.49
CA THR A 4 -13.86 -14.48 -36.18
C THR A 4 -14.19 -13.74 -34.88
N LEU A 5 -15.48 -13.53 -34.61
CA LEU A 5 -15.95 -12.89 -33.38
C LEU A 5 -15.84 -13.82 -32.16
N THR A 6 -16.08 -15.11 -32.33
CA THR A 6 -15.91 -16.11 -31.24
C THR A 6 -14.44 -16.27 -30.83
N THR A 7 -13.53 -16.35 -31.80
CA THR A 7 -12.09 -16.48 -31.54
C THR A 7 -11.46 -15.25 -30.86
N LEU A 8 -11.96 -14.05 -31.17
CA LEU A 8 -11.56 -12.82 -30.46
C LEU A 8 -12.07 -12.79 -29.02
N GLY A 9 -13.31 -13.21 -28.78
CA GLY A 9 -13.90 -13.30 -27.43
C GLY A 9 -13.15 -14.25 -26.51
N ASP A 10 -12.80 -15.44 -26.99
CA ASP A 10 -12.07 -16.45 -26.20
C ASP A 10 -10.66 -15.98 -25.81
N ARG A 11 -9.97 -15.27 -26.72
CA ARG A 11 -8.66 -14.67 -26.42
C ARG A 11 -8.74 -13.61 -25.34
N MET A 12 -9.75 -12.73 -25.38
CA MET A 12 -9.92 -11.67 -24.38
C MET A 12 -10.21 -12.24 -22.99
N LEU A 13 -11.06 -13.27 -22.89
CA LEU A 13 -11.32 -13.98 -21.64
C LEU A 13 -10.05 -14.67 -21.09
N GLY A 14 -9.26 -15.27 -21.97
CA GLY A 14 -7.96 -15.86 -21.64
C GLY A 14 -6.95 -14.86 -21.06
N VAL A 15 -6.87 -13.65 -21.64
CA VAL A 15 -6.00 -12.57 -21.13
C VAL A 15 -6.46 -12.09 -19.76
N VAL A 16 -7.75 -11.81 -19.58
CA VAL A 16 -8.29 -11.32 -18.30
C VAL A 16 -8.05 -12.34 -17.18
N SER A 17 -8.31 -13.62 -17.42
CA SER A 17 -8.09 -14.68 -16.43
C SER A 17 -6.59 -14.81 -16.06
N SER A 18 -5.70 -14.73 -17.05
CA SER A 18 -4.25 -14.75 -16.86
C SER A 18 -3.76 -13.55 -16.04
N SER A 19 -4.21 -12.34 -16.36
CA SER A 19 -3.84 -11.11 -15.64
C SER A 19 -4.33 -11.14 -14.19
N ARG A 20 -5.58 -11.55 -13.95
CA ARG A 20 -6.11 -11.73 -12.58
C ARG A 20 -5.28 -12.71 -11.78
N ARG A 21 -4.91 -13.84 -12.40
CA ARG A 21 -4.07 -14.86 -11.75
C ARG A 21 -2.69 -14.29 -11.42
N PHE A 22 -2.07 -13.56 -12.33
CA PHE A 22 -0.78 -12.92 -12.11
C PHE A 22 -0.83 -11.91 -10.96
N ILE A 23 -1.80 -10.98 -10.97
CA ILE A 23 -1.98 -9.97 -9.90
C ILE A 23 -2.22 -10.65 -8.55
N ARG A 24 -3.05 -11.71 -8.52
CA ARG A 24 -3.28 -12.49 -7.29
C ARG A 24 -2.00 -13.12 -6.75
N ILE A 25 -1.23 -13.79 -7.62
CA ILE A 25 0.02 -14.43 -7.21
C ILE A 25 1.02 -13.38 -6.74
N GLY A 26 1.13 -12.25 -7.46
CA GLY A 26 1.97 -11.12 -7.07
C GLY A 26 1.60 -10.57 -5.70
N LEU A 27 0.34 -10.22 -5.46
CA LEU A 27 -0.13 -9.72 -4.17
C LEU A 27 0.08 -10.72 -3.03
N GLY A 28 -0.23 -12.01 -3.27
CA GLY A 28 -0.01 -13.06 -2.28
C GLY A 28 1.46 -13.24 -1.95
N ALA A 29 2.35 -13.25 -2.96
CA ALA A 29 3.79 -13.34 -2.77
C ALA A 29 4.34 -12.12 -2.04
N LEU A 30 3.87 -10.92 -2.38
CA LEU A 30 4.25 -9.68 -1.70
C LEU A 30 3.92 -9.72 -0.21
N TRP A 31 2.74 -10.20 0.20
CA TRP A 31 2.41 -10.40 1.61
C TRP A 31 3.29 -11.43 2.32
N VAL A 32 3.64 -12.52 1.63
CA VAL A 32 4.54 -13.54 2.19
C VAL A 32 5.94 -12.94 2.40
N ILE A 33 6.45 -12.21 1.41
CA ILE A 33 7.75 -11.55 1.48
C ILE A 33 7.74 -10.51 2.59
N ASP A 34 6.70 -9.68 2.66
CA ASP A 34 6.52 -8.65 3.69
C ASP A 34 6.56 -9.27 5.10
N GLY A 35 5.77 -10.32 5.35
CA GLY A 35 5.79 -11.06 6.61
C GLY A 35 7.15 -11.70 6.92
N ALA A 36 7.88 -12.17 5.91
CA ALA A 36 9.23 -12.71 6.10
C ALA A 36 10.26 -11.62 6.41
N LEU A 37 10.16 -10.44 5.78
CA LEU A 37 11.01 -9.28 6.07
C LEU A 37 10.73 -8.75 7.48
N GLN A 38 9.49 -8.84 7.94
CA GLN A 38 9.10 -8.50 9.31
C GLN A 38 9.82 -9.38 10.34
N LEU A 39 10.25 -10.60 9.98
CA LEU A 39 11.00 -11.49 10.86
C LEU A 39 12.51 -11.18 10.93
N GLN A 40 12.99 -10.12 10.26
CA GLN A 40 14.38 -9.69 10.40
C GLN A 40 14.70 -9.25 11.83
N PRO A 41 15.91 -9.54 12.37
CA PRO A 41 16.27 -9.17 13.73
C PRO A 41 16.10 -7.68 14.05
N ALA A 42 16.38 -6.79 13.09
CA ALA A 42 16.23 -5.35 13.26
C ALA A 42 14.78 -4.92 13.56
N MET A 43 13.78 -5.63 13.03
CA MET A 43 12.35 -5.32 13.24
C MET A 43 11.87 -5.60 14.67
N PHE A 44 12.62 -6.39 15.44
CA PHE A 44 12.34 -6.68 16.85
C PHE A 44 12.96 -5.68 17.82
N THR A 45 13.60 -4.63 17.29
CA THR A 45 14.23 -3.60 18.12
C THR A 45 13.37 -2.33 18.17
N PRO A 46 13.40 -1.57 19.27
CA PRO A 46 12.68 -0.29 19.37
C PRO A 46 13.04 0.73 18.29
N SER A 47 14.22 0.61 17.66
CA SER A 47 14.62 1.54 16.60
C SER A 47 13.73 1.43 15.35
N PHE A 48 13.12 0.26 15.08
CA PHE A 48 12.19 0.12 13.96
C PHE A 48 10.96 1.04 14.07
N PRO A 49 10.09 0.92 15.10
CA PRO A 49 8.93 1.80 15.21
C PRO A 49 9.33 3.27 15.40
N VAL A 50 10.46 3.55 16.07
CA VAL A 50 10.94 4.93 16.28
C VAL A 50 11.40 5.58 14.98
N ASN A 51 12.15 4.87 14.13
CA ASN A 51 12.78 5.46 12.95
C ASN A 51 11.94 5.30 11.68
N VAL A 52 10.98 4.36 11.65
CA VAL A 52 10.15 4.11 10.47
C VAL A 52 8.73 4.62 10.68
N VAL A 53 8.04 4.14 11.72
CA VAL A 53 6.63 4.47 11.95
C VAL A 53 6.46 5.88 12.53
N GLY A 54 7.31 6.27 13.48
CA GLY A 54 7.27 7.59 14.12
C GLY A 54 7.28 8.75 13.13
N PRO A 55 8.27 8.84 12.22
CA PRO A 55 8.31 9.88 11.19
C PRO A 55 7.11 9.86 10.25
N ALA A 56 6.65 8.67 9.85
CA ALA A 56 5.47 8.55 8.97
C ALA A 56 4.22 9.15 9.62
N LEU A 57 4.00 8.88 10.92
CA LEU A 57 2.85 9.41 11.66
C LEU A 57 2.84 10.94 11.76
N GLN A 58 3.99 11.62 11.72
CA GLN A 58 4.05 13.09 11.80
C GLN A 58 3.25 13.78 10.71
N SER A 59 3.08 13.12 9.57
CA SER A 59 2.26 13.65 8.48
C SER A 59 0.77 13.68 8.79
N LEU A 60 0.28 12.93 9.79
CA LEU A 60 -1.15 12.86 10.10
C LEU A 60 -1.68 14.15 10.73
N PRO A 61 -2.94 14.55 10.44
CA PRO A 61 -3.59 15.66 11.12
C PRO A 61 -3.91 15.33 12.59
N ASN A 62 -3.86 16.34 13.46
CA ASN A 62 -4.44 16.23 14.80
C ASN A 62 -5.97 16.12 14.72
N PRO A 63 -6.62 15.29 15.56
CA PRO A 63 -6.08 14.56 16.72
C PRO A 63 -5.54 13.14 16.41
N ILE A 64 -5.57 12.70 15.16
CA ILE A 64 -5.20 11.33 14.77
C ILE A 64 -3.71 11.08 15.03
N TYR A 65 -2.86 12.08 14.76
CA TYR A 65 -1.44 12.03 15.08
C TYR A 65 -1.16 11.76 16.56
N GLU A 66 -1.68 12.60 17.46
CA GLU A 66 -1.49 12.45 18.91
C GLU A 66 -1.97 11.09 19.42
N TYR A 67 -3.14 10.64 18.96
CA TYR A 67 -3.67 9.33 19.35
C TYR A 67 -2.76 8.19 18.88
N SER A 68 -2.34 8.21 17.62
CA SER A 68 -1.48 7.16 17.04
C SER A 68 -0.11 7.13 17.72
N LEU A 69 0.46 8.30 17.98
CA LEU A 69 1.74 8.44 18.69
C LEU A 69 1.64 7.90 20.12
N SER A 70 0.53 8.17 20.82
CA SER A 70 0.30 7.66 22.17
C SER A 70 0.27 6.12 22.21
N ILE A 71 -0.36 5.49 21.22
CA ILE A 71 -0.39 4.02 21.09
C ILE A 71 1.00 3.48 20.80
N LEU A 72 1.72 4.10 19.87
CA LEU A 72 3.06 3.69 19.47
C LEU A 72 4.00 3.69 20.68
N GLN A 73 4.00 4.78 21.46
CA GLN A 73 4.88 4.96 22.62
C GLN A 73 4.48 4.07 23.82
N THR A 74 3.18 3.95 24.09
CA THR A 74 2.70 3.26 25.31
C THR A 74 2.62 1.75 25.13
N TYR A 75 2.25 1.26 23.95
CA TYR A 75 1.91 -0.16 23.75
C TYR A 75 2.80 -0.88 22.74
N ILE A 76 3.21 -0.21 21.65
CA ILE A 76 3.96 -0.88 20.58
C ILE A 76 5.45 -0.96 20.91
N ILE A 77 6.11 0.16 21.18
CA ILE A 77 7.55 0.23 21.44
C ILE A 77 7.99 -0.69 22.60
N PRO A 78 7.33 -0.69 23.78
CA PRO A 78 7.74 -1.53 24.91
C PRO A 78 7.57 -3.04 24.65
N HIS A 79 6.69 -3.42 23.73
CA HIS A 79 6.33 -4.81 23.43
C HIS A 79 6.56 -5.16 21.96
N ILE A 80 7.54 -4.51 21.32
CA ILE A 80 7.74 -4.60 19.87
C ILE A 80 7.90 -6.05 19.42
N SER A 81 8.58 -6.90 20.18
CA SER A 81 8.77 -8.30 19.80
C SER A 81 7.45 -9.07 19.66
N ILE A 82 6.48 -8.79 20.53
CA ILE A 82 5.16 -9.45 20.50
C ILE A 82 4.39 -8.94 19.28
N TRP A 83 4.29 -7.62 19.12
CA TRP A 83 3.54 -7.02 18.01
C TRP A 83 4.13 -7.38 16.66
N ASN A 84 5.45 -7.30 16.52
CA ASN A 84 6.16 -7.64 15.30
C ASN A 84 5.94 -9.10 14.91
N THR A 85 5.95 -10.01 15.90
CA THR A 85 5.60 -11.43 15.66
C THR A 85 4.16 -11.56 15.16
N LEU A 86 3.19 -10.93 15.82
CA LEU A 86 1.78 -10.99 15.41
C LEU A 86 1.56 -10.43 14.01
N PHE A 87 2.21 -9.32 13.66
CA PHE A 87 2.13 -8.71 12.34
C PHE A 87 2.75 -9.61 11.27
N ALA A 88 3.93 -10.17 11.52
CA ALA A 88 4.57 -11.12 10.63
C ALA A 88 3.67 -12.33 10.34
N PHE A 89 3.10 -12.94 11.39
CA PHE A 89 2.19 -14.08 11.24
C PHE A 89 0.92 -13.71 10.47
N LEU A 90 0.34 -12.53 10.73
CA LEU A 90 -0.83 -12.06 10.01
C LEU A 90 -0.54 -11.83 8.53
N GLN A 91 0.59 -11.19 8.20
CA GLN A 91 1.03 -10.96 6.82
C GLN A 91 1.26 -12.27 6.07
N LEU A 92 1.97 -13.22 6.69
CA LEU A 92 2.16 -14.57 6.13
C LEU A 92 0.83 -15.30 5.92
N LEU A 93 -0.09 -15.24 6.89
CA LEU A 93 -1.41 -15.85 6.79
C LEU A 93 -2.21 -15.26 5.63
N ILE A 94 -2.24 -13.93 5.50
CA ILE A 94 -2.90 -13.23 4.39
C ILE A 94 -2.35 -13.72 3.05
N GLY A 95 -1.02 -13.74 2.90
CA GLY A 95 -0.36 -14.20 1.68
C GLY A 95 -0.71 -15.65 1.31
N VAL A 96 -0.65 -16.56 2.29
CA VAL A 96 -1.02 -17.98 2.10
C VAL A 96 -2.49 -18.15 1.73
N LEU A 97 -3.40 -17.41 2.38
CA LEU A 97 -4.83 -17.46 2.06
C LEU A 97 -5.12 -16.99 0.64
N ILE A 98 -4.48 -15.90 0.18
CA ILE A 98 -4.63 -15.37 -1.19
C ILE A 98 -4.12 -16.38 -2.23
N LEU A 99 -2.99 -17.04 -1.94
CA LEU A 99 -2.38 -18.04 -2.82
C LEU A 99 -3.13 -19.38 -2.83
N SER A 100 -4.08 -19.58 -1.92
CA SER A 100 -4.89 -20.79 -1.87
C SER A 100 -5.72 -21.02 -3.14
N ASN A 101 -5.85 -22.29 -3.52
CA ASN A 101 -6.72 -22.72 -4.61
C ASN A 101 -8.21 -22.72 -4.23
N ARG A 102 -8.54 -22.68 -2.93
CA ARG A 102 -9.94 -22.66 -2.45
C ARG A 102 -10.50 -21.24 -2.55
N HIS A 103 -11.63 -21.10 -3.25
CA HIS A 103 -12.31 -19.80 -3.45
C HIS A 103 -12.58 -19.07 -2.13
N THR A 104 -13.15 -19.75 -1.14
CA THR A 104 -13.50 -19.15 0.17
C THR A 104 -12.28 -18.62 0.92
N LEU A 105 -11.18 -19.39 0.95
CA LEU A 105 -9.94 -18.96 1.60
C LEU A 105 -9.31 -17.78 0.88
N ARG A 106 -9.32 -17.81 -0.46
CA ARG A 106 -8.85 -16.70 -1.28
C ARG A 106 -9.63 -15.41 -1.00
N THR A 107 -10.96 -15.48 -0.97
CA THR A 107 -11.80 -14.30 -0.68
C THR A 107 -11.53 -13.78 0.73
N LEU A 108 -11.40 -14.67 1.72
CA LEU A 108 -11.04 -14.29 3.08
C LEU A 108 -9.67 -13.58 3.12
N GLY A 109 -8.66 -14.14 2.46
CA GLY A 109 -7.32 -13.54 2.36
C GLY A 109 -7.34 -12.17 1.70
N LEU A 110 -8.12 -11.98 0.63
CA LEU A 110 -8.27 -10.68 -0.03
C LEU A 110 -8.99 -9.65 0.85
N THR A 111 -10.01 -10.06 1.60
CA THR A 111 -10.69 -9.17 2.55
C THR A 111 -9.76 -8.78 3.71
N LEU A 112 -9.03 -9.73 4.28
CA LEU A 112 -8.03 -9.45 5.32
C LEU A 112 -6.92 -8.54 4.78
N SER A 113 -6.44 -8.79 3.56
CA SER A 113 -5.48 -7.92 2.86
C SER A 113 -6.00 -6.50 2.74
N LEU A 114 -7.25 -6.30 2.31
CA LEU A 114 -7.84 -4.98 2.19
C LEU A 114 -7.90 -4.24 3.53
N VAL A 115 -8.41 -4.91 4.57
CA VAL A 115 -8.56 -4.32 5.92
C VAL A 115 -7.19 -4.00 6.53
N TRP A 116 -6.25 -4.95 6.47
CA TRP A 116 -4.92 -4.80 7.04
C TRP A 116 -4.10 -3.74 6.29
N SER A 117 -4.19 -3.70 4.96
CA SER A 117 -3.59 -2.64 4.15
C SER A 117 -4.14 -1.26 4.53
N GLY A 118 -5.46 -1.13 4.70
CA GLY A 118 -6.05 0.13 5.14
C GLY A 118 -5.55 0.56 6.53
N PHE A 119 -5.42 -0.39 7.45
CA PHE A 119 -4.86 -0.15 8.78
C PHE A 119 -3.41 0.34 8.70
N LEU A 120 -2.54 -0.37 7.97
CA LEU A 120 -1.13 0.02 7.79
C LEU A 120 -1.01 1.37 7.08
N TRP A 121 -1.84 1.62 6.06
CA TRP A 121 -1.80 2.88 5.34
C TRP A 121 -2.05 4.09 6.26
N VAL A 122 -2.96 3.96 7.22
CA VAL A 122 -3.24 5.02 8.20
C VAL A 122 -2.16 5.09 9.28
N PHE A 123 -1.91 3.96 9.97
CA PHE A 123 -1.17 3.94 11.24
C PHE A 123 0.31 3.57 11.13
N ALA A 124 0.75 3.07 9.98
CA ALA A 124 2.17 2.78 9.71
C ALA A 124 2.74 3.72 8.63
N GLU A 125 1.95 4.09 7.63
CA GLU A 125 2.39 4.95 6.51
C GLU A 125 1.89 6.41 6.59
N GLY A 126 1.10 6.77 7.61
CA GLY A 126 0.65 8.16 7.80
C GLY A 126 -0.22 8.70 6.66
N LEU A 127 -1.13 7.89 6.11
CA LEU A 127 -1.91 8.20 4.90
C LEU A 127 -1.02 8.50 3.69
N GLY A 128 0.15 7.85 3.61
CA GLY A 128 1.13 8.05 2.55
C GLY A 128 1.75 9.44 2.54
N GLY A 129 1.64 10.20 3.64
CA GLY A 129 2.17 11.57 3.71
C GLY A 129 1.33 12.62 2.99
N ILE A 130 0.07 12.34 2.62
CA ILE A 130 -0.80 13.30 1.88
C ILE A 130 -0.88 14.66 2.59
N TYR A 131 -0.94 14.65 3.91
CA TYR A 131 -1.11 15.86 4.73
C TYR A 131 0.21 16.55 5.09
N ALA A 132 1.37 16.00 4.69
CA ALA A 132 2.68 16.59 4.95
C ALA A 132 2.84 18.00 4.31
N SER A 133 2.08 18.30 3.25
CA SER A 133 2.11 19.60 2.58
C SER A 133 1.20 20.68 3.19
N THR A 134 0.26 20.30 4.07
CA THR A 134 -0.82 21.18 4.56
C THR A 134 -0.64 21.73 5.97
N MET A 135 0.36 21.25 6.73
CA MET A 135 0.63 21.78 8.06
C MET A 135 1.61 22.96 8.00
N SER A 136 1.04 24.17 8.08
CA SER A 136 1.76 25.42 8.31
C SER A 136 2.37 25.42 9.72
N GLY A 137 3.68 25.15 9.86
CA GLY A 137 4.38 25.52 11.09
C GLY A 137 5.62 24.73 11.51
N GLY A 138 6.07 23.70 10.80
CA GLY A 138 7.23 22.93 11.24
C GLY A 138 7.95 22.23 10.10
N VAL A 139 9.26 22.10 10.25
CA VAL A 139 10.16 21.36 9.37
C VAL A 139 9.64 19.93 9.20
N PHE A 140 9.16 19.58 8.01
CA PHE A 140 8.74 18.21 7.68
C PHE A 140 9.85 17.45 6.95
N PRO A 141 9.96 16.12 7.16
CA PRO A 141 10.79 15.26 6.34
C PRO A 141 10.08 14.99 5.02
N GLY A 142 10.38 15.79 4.01
CA GLY A 142 10.11 15.43 2.61
C GLY A 142 8.80 15.95 2.04
N THR A 143 8.90 16.48 0.82
CA THR A 143 7.71 16.73 -0.01
C THR A 143 7.23 15.37 -0.60
N PRO A 144 5.92 15.04 -0.61
CA PRO A 144 5.47 13.72 -1.05
C PRO A 144 5.81 13.48 -2.53
N SER A 145 6.46 12.35 -2.82
CA SER A 145 6.90 11.97 -4.16
C SER A 145 6.76 10.47 -4.38
N LEU A 146 6.56 10.06 -5.63
CA LEU A 146 6.62 8.65 -6.03
C LEU A 146 7.94 7.99 -5.63
N LEU A 147 9.05 8.75 -5.60
CA LEU A 147 10.38 8.25 -5.21
C LEU A 147 10.42 7.82 -3.74
N ASN A 148 9.65 8.48 -2.89
CA ASN A 148 9.56 8.18 -1.46
C ASN A 148 8.40 7.24 -1.13
N GLY A 149 7.79 6.64 -2.16
CA GLY A 149 6.70 5.68 -2.01
C GLY A 149 5.31 6.27 -1.88
N PHE A 150 5.09 7.57 -2.16
CA PHE A 150 3.74 8.14 -2.23
C PHE A 150 2.89 7.41 -3.29
N PRO A 151 1.58 7.15 -3.07
CA PRO A 151 0.75 7.44 -1.90
C PRO A 151 0.78 6.36 -0.79
N GLY A 152 1.77 5.48 -0.78
CA GLY A 152 1.92 4.38 0.19
C GLY A 152 1.78 3.01 -0.46
N ALA A 153 2.63 2.06 -0.06
CA ALA A 153 2.60 0.70 -0.59
C ALA A 153 1.36 -0.06 -0.08
N ALA A 154 0.94 0.20 1.16
CA ALA A 154 -0.27 -0.39 1.71
C ALA A 154 -1.52 0.02 0.90
N LEU A 155 -1.60 1.27 0.42
CA LEU A 155 -2.71 1.69 -0.44
C LEU A 155 -2.77 0.91 -1.76
N LEU A 156 -1.61 0.58 -2.33
CA LEU A 156 -1.53 -0.29 -3.51
C LEU A 156 -2.11 -1.67 -3.20
N TYR A 157 -1.77 -2.27 -2.05
CA TYR A 157 -2.25 -3.61 -1.68
C TYR A 157 -3.77 -3.60 -1.43
N ALA A 158 -4.30 -2.54 -0.81
CA ALA A 158 -5.74 -2.32 -0.67
C ALA A 158 -6.42 -2.25 -2.04
N TRP A 159 -5.88 -1.46 -2.96
CA TRP A 159 -6.44 -1.32 -4.31
C TRP A 159 -6.41 -2.65 -5.09
N LEU A 160 -5.29 -3.37 -5.08
CA LEU A 160 -5.19 -4.69 -5.71
C LEU A 160 -6.18 -5.70 -5.10
N SER A 161 -6.41 -5.62 -3.78
CA SER A 161 -7.41 -6.45 -3.10
C SER A 161 -8.82 -6.16 -3.60
N ILE A 162 -9.20 -4.88 -3.72
CA ILE A 162 -10.50 -4.46 -4.28
C ILE A 162 -10.64 -4.96 -5.72
N LEU A 163 -9.61 -4.77 -6.56
CA LEU A 163 -9.61 -5.24 -7.93
C LEU A 163 -9.90 -6.75 -8.02
N LEU A 164 -9.23 -7.54 -7.19
CA LEU A 164 -9.38 -9.00 -7.20
C LEU A 164 -10.71 -9.48 -6.59
N LEU A 165 -11.31 -8.71 -5.68
CA LEU A 165 -12.65 -8.96 -5.13
C LEU A 165 -13.76 -8.64 -6.13
N ILE A 166 -13.52 -7.75 -7.09
CA ILE A 166 -14.49 -7.43 -8.14
C ILE A 166 -14.72 -8.67 -9.04
N PRO A 167 -15.99 -8.99 -9.39
CA PRO A 167 -16.31 -10.10 -10.29
C PRO A 167 -15.66 -10.01 -11.67
N GLU A 168 -15.38 -11.16 -12.30
CA GLU A 168 -14.70 -11.26 -13.60
C GLU A 168 -15.40 -10.51 -14.73
N HIS A 169 -16.74 -10.49 -14.74
CA HIS A 169 -17.50 -9.80 -15.77
C HIS A 169 -17.27 -8.28 -15.81
N LYS A 170 -16.77 -7.67 -14.71
CA LYS A 170 -16.46 -6.24 -14.61
C LYS A 170 -15.01 -5.88 -15.00
N TRP A 171 -14.17 -6.87 -15.30
CA TRP A 171 -12.77 -6.66 -15.71
C TRP A 171 -12.61 -6.35 -17.20
N ARG A 172 -13.70 -6.14 -17.95
CA ARG A 172 -13.68 -5.92 -19.40
C ARG A 172 -12.92 -4.64 -19.75
N LEU A 173 -11.91 -4.75 -20.62
CA LEU A 173 -11.11 -3.63 -21.14
C LEU A 173 -11.89 -2.73 -22.11
N GLU A 174 -13.04 -3.21 -22.61
CA GLU A 174 -13.87 -2.53 -23.62
C GLU A 174 -14.87 -1.53 -23.01
N GLY A 175 -14.97 -1.46 -21.69
CA GLY A 175 -15.81 -0.48 -20.99
C GLY A 175 -15.18 0.91 -20.95
N VAL A 176 -16.01 1.95 -20.81
CA VAL A 176 -15.56 3.34 -20.58
C VAL A 176 -14.65 3.41 -19.34
N PHE A 177 -14.95 2.61 -18.32
CA PHE A 177 -14.14 2.44 -17.12
C PHE A 177 -13.54 1.03 -17.01
N SER A 178 -12.21 0.93 -16.93
CA SER A 178 -11.45 -0.28 -16.59
C SER A 178 -10.75 -0.08 -15.25
N PRO A 179 -11.09 -0.86 -14.21
CA PRO A 179 -10.52 -0.68 -12.87
C PRO A 179 -9.00 -0.70 -12.81
N ILE A 180 -8.34 -1.50 -13.68
CA ILE A 180 -6.88 -1.60 -13.76
C ILE A 180 -6.30 -0.33 -14.40
N ARG A 181 -6.77 0.03 -15.61
CA ARG A 181 -6.25 1.16 -16.38
C ARG A 181 -6.51 2.47 -15.62
N ASP A 182 -7.73 2.66 -15.17
CA ASP A 182 -8.16 3.94 -14.60
C ASP A 182 -7.66 4.12 -13.18
N GLY A 183 -7.51 3.04 -12.40
CA GLY A 183 -6.92 3.13 -11.07
C GLY A 183 -5.40 3.38 -11.14
N ALA A 184 -4.68 2.76 -12.08
CA ALA A 184 -3.27 3.09 -12.31
C ALA A 184 -3.14 4.55 -12.80
N ALA A 185 -3.98 4.96 -13.75
CA ALA A 185 -4.01 6.34 -14.23
C ALA A 185 -4.33 7.34 -13.12
N ALA A 186 -5.29 7.03 -12.23
CA ALA A 186 -5.62 7.87 -11.08
C ALA A 186 -4.44 7.97 -10.09
N LEU A 187 -3.78 6.86 -9.78
CA LEU A 187 -2.60 6.86 -8.89
C LEU A 187 -1.48 7.73 -9.46
N PHE A 188 -1.15 7.57 -10.73
CA PHE A 188 -0.14 8.40 -11.40
C PHE A 188 -0.58 9.87 -11.54
N ALA A 189 -1.86 10.14 -11.85
CA ALA A 189 -2.38 11.49 -11.98
C ALA A 189 -2.32 12.24 -10.64
N VAL A 190 -2.80 11.63 -9.55
CA VAL A 190 -2.72 12.22 -8.20
C VAL A 190 -1.26 12.45 -7.81
N SER A 191 -0.40 11.47 -8.03
CA SER A 191 1.03 11.60 -7.73
C SER A 191 1.73 12.67 -8.58
N THR A 192 1.29 12.87 -9.82
CA THR A 192 1.78 13.95 -10.68
C THR A 192 1.32 15.30 -10.15
N LEU A 193 0.03 15.45 -9.82
CA LEU A 193 -0.53 16.69 -9.27
C LEU A 193 0.17 17.11 -7.98
N VAL A 194 0.46 16.17 -7.08
CA VAL A 194 1.21 16.45 -5.85
C VAL A 194 2.64 16.90 -6.16
N GLN A 195 3.30 16.28 -7.14
CA GLN A 195 4.66 16.66 -7.56
C GLN A 195 4.72 17.98 -8.35
N LEU A 196 3.59 18.50 -8.83
CA LEU A 196 3.51 19.85 -9.40
C LEU A 196 3.51 20.96 -8.34
N SER A 197 3.49 20.62 -7.05
CA SER A 197 3.60 21.60 -5.96
C SER A 197 4.87 22.46 -6.12
N PRO A 198 4.78 23.80 -6.08
CA PRO A 198 5.95 24.68 -6.18
C PRO A 198 7.03 24.37 -5.14
N LEU A 199 6.62 23.87 -3.97
CA LEU A 199 7.53 23.49 -2.89
C LEU A 199 8.52 22.41 -3.32
N MET A 200 8.09 21.43 -4.13
CA MET A 200 8.93 20.35 -4.67
C MET A 200 10.13 20.90 -5.45
N TRP A 201 9.95 22.02 -6.14
CA TRP A 201 10.93 22.57 -7.08
C TRP A 201 11.84 23.63 -6.45
N THR A 202 11.77 23.77 -5.12
CA THR A 202 12.72 24.56 -4.34
C THR A 202 13.93 23.69 -3.96
N ALA A 203 15.08 24.32 -3.69
CA ALA A 203 16.26 23.61 -3.17
C ALA A 203 15.94 22.84 -1.87
N TYR A 204 15.10 23.43 -1.00
CA TYR A 204 14.62 22.80 0.22
C TYR A 204 13.74 21.56 -0.05
N GLY A 205 12.77 21.68 -0.96
CA GLY A 205 11.89 20.57 -1.33
C GLY A 205 12.66 19.40 -1.95
N GLN A 206 13.58 19.68 -2.87
CA GLN A 206 14.48 18.65 -3.44
C GLN A 206 15.36 18.03 -2.37
N ALA A 207 16.01 18.83 -1.51
CA ALA A 207 16.83 18.30 -0.42
C ALA A 207 16.02 17.39 0.50
N SER A 208 14.80 17.80 0.88
CA SER A 208 13.93 17.04 1.80
C SER A 208 13.58 15.63 1.31
N ILE A 209 13.60 15.39 -0.01
CA ILE A 209 13.37 14.05 -0.60
C ILE A 209 14.56 13.12 -0.33
N PHE A 210 15.78 13.65 -0.34
CA PHE A 210 17.03 12.87 -0.29
C PHE A 210 17.73 12.93 1.06
N THR A 211 17.47 13.94 1.91
CA THR A 211 18.12 14.13 3.20
C THR A 211 17.48 13.34 4.34
N ALA A 212 16.33 12.68 4.13
CA ALA A 212 15.70 11.83 5.15
C ALA A 212 16.54 10.60 5.56
N ASN A 213 17.72 10.39 4.97
CA ASN A 213 18.63 9.27 5.22
C ASN A 213 20.05 9.70 5.66
N LEU A 214 20.28 10.96 6.06
CA LEU A 214 21.64 11.48 6.30
C LEU A 214 22.04 11.70 7.78
N ASP A 215 21.19 11.33 8.74
CA ASP A 215 21.51 11.39 10.18
C ASP A 215 21.52 10.00 10.83
#